data_AF-A0A3D2EPL4-F1
#
_entry.id   AF-A0A3D2EPL4-F1
#
_cell.length_a   1.000
_cell.length_b   1.000
_cell.length_c   1.000
_cell.angle_alpha   90.00
_cell.angle_beta   90.00
_cell.angle_gamma   90.00
#
_symmetry.space_group_name_H-M   'P 1'
#
loop_
_entity.id
_entity.type
_entity.pdbx_description
1 polymer ?
#
loop_
_entity_poly.entity_id
_entity_poly.type
_entity_poly.pdbx_seq_one_letter_code
_entity_poly.pdbx_strand_id
1 'polypeptide(L)'
;PETACVWAGPGRHAVTYHLSKAGLVNFVGIVERQVAHSEQYERWDAEGARQEALADFEGWQPEVTTLIERADSLGRWTMFDRPPNRAWVSGCAV
;
A
#
# COMPACT_ATOMS: atom_id res chain seq x y z
N PRO A 1 4.16 9.47 -14.84
CA PRO A 1 3.86 8.86 -16.17
C PRO A 1 2.37 9.08 -16.47
N GLU A 2 1.97 9.40 -17.70
CA GLU A 2 0.54 9.64 -18.02
C GLU A 2 -0.36 8.43 -17.74
N THR A 3 0.24 7.24 -17.67
CA THR A 3 -0.40 5.96 -17.37
C THR A 3 0.02 5.42 -16.00
N ALA A 4 -0.78 4.51 -15.44
CA ALA A 4 -0.40 3.77 -14.25
C ALA A 4 0.92 3.01 -14.45
N CYS A 5 1.76 3.01 -13.42
CA CYS A 5 3.05 2.34 -13.41
C CYS A 5 3.12 1.37 -12.24
N VAL A 6 3.61 0.16 -12.51
CA VAL A 6 3.92 -0.85 -11.50
C VAL A 6 5.43 -0.96 -11.39
N TRP A 7 5.93 -0.76 -10.19
CA TRP A 7 7.34 -0.85 -9.82
C TRP A 7 7.51 -2.15 -9.03
N ALA A 8 8.27 -3.10 -9.56
CA ALA A 8 8.43 -4.42 -8.96
C ALA A 8 9.86 -4.64 -8.47
N GLY A 9 10.00 -5.21 -7.27
CA GLY A 9 11.26 -5.70 -6.76
C GLY A 9 11.07 -6.88 -5.79
N PRO A 10 12.17 -7.44 -5.26
CA PRO A 10 12.10 -8.58 -4.36
C PRO A 10 11.42 -8.21 -3.04
N GLY A 11 10.35 -8.93 -2.67
CA GLY A 11 9.63 -8.74 -1.40
C GLY A 11 8.90 -7.41 -1.25
N ARG A 12 8.85 -6.58 -2.30
CA ARG A 12 8.15 -5.28 -2.27
C ARG A 12 7.79 -4.80 -3.67
N HIS A 13 6.64 -4.15 -3.79
CA HIS A 13 6.19 -3.51 -5.03
C HIS A 13 5.48 -2.20 -4.76
N ALA A 14 5.41 -1.32 -5.75
CA ALA A 14 4.64 -0.10 -5.68
C ALA A 14 3.81 0.13 -6.94
N VAL A 15 2.71 0.85 -6.80
CA VAL A 15 1.87 1.31 -7.91
C VAL A 15 1.73 2.81 -7.82
N THR A 16 1.94 3.51 -8.95
CA THR A 16 1.74 4.96 -9.05
C THR A 16 0.88 5.32 -10.24
N TYR A 17 -0.02 6.29 -10.07
CA TYR A 17 -0.84 6.82 -11.17
C TYR A 17 -1.36 8.22 -10.84
N HIS A 18 -1.61 9.02 -11.87
CA HIS A 18 -2.16 10.36 -11.68
C HIS A 18 -3.64 10.32 -11.32
N LEU A 19 -4.01 11.09 -10.30
CA LEU A 19 -5.39 11.37 -9.94
C LEU A 19 -5.82 12.69 -10.60
N SER A 20 -6.69 12.59 -11.61
CA SER A 20 -7.28 13.74 -12.33
C SER A 20 -6.27 14.63 -13.09
N LYS A 21 -6.78 15.72 -13.71
CA LYS A 21 -5.95 16.76 -14.35
C LYS A 21 -5.22 17.66 -13.35
N ALA A 22 -5.46 17.54 -12.05
CA ALA A 22 -4.93 18.44 -11.01
C ALA A 22 -3.48 18.14 -10.59
N GLY A 23 -2.78 17.22 -11.25
CA GLY A 23 -1.37 16.93 -10.96
C GLY A 23 -1.13 16.12 -9.67
N LEU A 24 -2.19 15.55 -9.07
CA LEU A 24 -2.06 14.63 -7.93
C LEU A 24 -1.62 13.26 -8.42
N VAL A 25 -0.88 12.54 -7.57
CA VAL A 25 -0.41 11.18 -7.84
C VAL A 25 -0.81 10.28 -6.67
N ASN A 26 -1.49 9.18 -6.96
CA ASN A 26 -1.67 8.12 -5.98
C ASN A 26 -0.40 7.27 -5.92
N PHE A 27 0.04 6.94 -4.71
CA PHE A 27 1.15 6.04 -4.43
C PHE A 27 0.67 4.94 -3.48
N VAL A 28 0.86 3.67 -3.87
CA VAL A 28 0.58 2.51 -3.03
C VAL A 28 1.83 1.64 -3.00
N GLY A 29 2.45 1.51 -1.84
CA GLY A 29 3.59 0.62 -1.61
C GLY A 29 3.18 -0.60 -0.80
N ILE A 30 3.60 -1.78 -1.24
CA ILE A 30 3.39 -3.06 -0.54
C ILE A 30 4.76 -3.66 -0.26
N VAL A 31 5.00 -3.98 1.02
CA VAL A 31 6.27 -4.53 1.52
C VAL A 31 5.96 -5.78 2.33
N GLU A 32 6.57 -6.89 1.96
CA GLU A 32 6.44 -8.14 2.70
C GLU A 32 7.13 -8.00 4.06
N ARG A 33 6.37 -8.17 5.14
CA ARG A 33 6.89 -8.14 6.50
C ARG A 33 6.31 -9.31 7.29
N GLN A 34 7.18 -9.97 8.05
CA GLN A 34 6.75 -10.89 9.10
C GLN A 34 6.59 -10.07 10.39
N VAL A 35 5.36 -9.84 10.79
CA VAL A 35 5.03 -9.09 12.01
C VAL A 35 4.44 -10.03 13.05
N ALA A 36 5.04 -10.00 14.25
CA ALA A 36 4.43 -10.65 15.41
C ALA A 36 3.17 -9.88 15.83
N HIS A 37 2.14 -10.62 16.28
CA HIS A 37 0.86 -10.06 16.71
C HIS A 37 0.18 -9.19 15.63
N SER A 38 0.00 -9.71 14.42
CA SER A 38 -0.58 -8.98 13.27
C SER A 38 -1.92 -8.30 13.59
N GLU A 39 -2.72 -8.89 14.48
CA GLU A 39 -3.99 -8.36 15.03
C GLU A 39 -3.90 -6.87 15.40
N GLN A 40 -2.78 -6.42 15.97
CA GLN A 40 -2.59 -5.04 16.43
C GLN A 40 -2.45 -4.02 15.28
N TYR A 41 -2.29 -4.52 14.05
CA TYR A 41 -2.21 -3.74 12.82
C TYR A 41 -3.48 -3.82 11.97
N GLU A 42 -4.58 -4.40 12.48
CA GLU A 42 -5.91 -4.34 11.87
C GLU A 42 -6.57 -2.96 12.10
N ARG A 43 -5.84 -1.90 11.76
CA ARG A 43 -6.32 -0.52 11.77
C ARG A 43 -6.18 0.06 10.37
N TRP A 44 -7.29 0.53 9.81
CA TRP A 44 -7.36 1.05 8.45
C TRP A 44 -6.96 2.53 8.36
N ASP A 45 -6.89 3.23 9.49
CA ASP A 45 -6.62 4.67 9.63
C ASP A 45 -5.25 4.97 10.25
N ALA A 46 -4.39 3.96 10.40
CA ALA A 46 -3.09 4.16 11.02
C ALA A 46 -2.17 5.01 10.13
N GLU A 47 -1.58 6.03 10.72
CA GLU A 47 -0.57 6.86 10.06
C GLU A 47 0.78 6.11 10.01
N GLY A 48 1.41 6.12 8.84
CA GLY A 48 2.72 5.56 8.58
C GLY A 48 3.82 6.61 8.68
N ALA A 49 4.98 6.23 9.22
CA ALA A 49 6.12 7.12 9.27
C ALA A 49 6.80 7.23 7.89
N ARG A 50 7.03 8.46 7.42
CA ARG A 50 7.73 8.71 6.15
C ARG A 50 9.10 8.05 6.10
N GLN A 51 9.85 8.10 7.20
CA GLN A 51 11.19 7.51 7.30
C GLN A 51 11.15 5.98 7.14
N GLU A 52 10.11 5.31 7.65
CA GLU A 52 9.94 3.87 7.46
C GLU A 52 9.64 3.55 5.99
N ALA A 53 8.78 4.32 5.33
CA ALA A 53 8.50 4.16 3.91
C ALA A 53 9.76 4.42 3.05
N LEU A 54 10.56 5.43 3.37
CA LEU A 54 11.82 5.71 2.66
C LEU A 54 12.83 4.58 2.84
N ALA A 55 12.95 4.02 4.04
CA ALA A 55 13.79 2.85 4.29
C ALA A 55 13.29 1.63 3.52
N ASP A 56 11.98 1.42 3.48
CA ASP A 56 11.37 0.32 2.73
C ASP A 56 11.63 0.40 1.23
N PHE A 57 11.73 1.61 0.67
CA PHE A 57 12.00 1.85 -0.75
C PHE A 57 13.43 2.36 -1.02
N GLU A 58 14.38 2.10 -0.11
CA GLU A 58 15.77 2.49 -0.31
C GLU A 58 16.36 1.84 -1.58
N GLY A 59 17.09 2.63 -2.37
CA GLY A 59 17.72 2.20 -3.62
C GLY A 59 16.77 2.03 -4.81
N TRP A 60 15.49 2.40 -4.66
CA TRP A 60 14.54 2.40 -5.78
C TRP A 60 14.67 3.64 -6.65
N GLN A 61 13.95 3.64 -7.78
CA GLN A 61 13.95 4.73 -8.73
C GLN A 61 13.56 6.06 -8.06
N PRO A 62 14.21 7.19 -8.41
CA PRO A 62 13.96 8.48 -7.77
C PRO A 62 12.51 8.93 -7.78
N GLU A 63 11.72 8.52 -8.77
CA GLU A 63 10.30 8.82 -8.88
C GLU A 63 9.51 8.28 -7.68
N VAL A 64 9.83 7.06 -7.22
CA VAL A 64 9.15 6.43 -6.09
C VAL A 64 9.52 7.15 -4.79
N THR A 65 10.81 7.36 -4.55
CA THR A 65 11.27 8.03 -3.32
C THR A 65 10.82 9.48 -3.27
N THR A 66 10.82 10.21 -4.40
CA THR A 66 10.31 11.58 -4.49
C THR A 66 8.83 11.66 -4.13
N LEU A 67 8.01 10.68 -4.55
CA LEU A 67 6.59 10.65 -4.19
C LEU A 67 6.42 10.45 -2.68
N ILE A 68 7.20 9.56 -2.08
CA ILE A 68 7.20 9.33 -0.62
C ILE A 68 7.66 10.58 0.13
N GLU A 69 8.67 11.30 -0.37
CA GLU A 69 9.18 12.54 0.24
C GLU A 69 8.18 13.70 0.16
N ARG A 70 7.40 13.78 -0.92
CA ARG A 70 6.45 14.88 -1.15
C ARG A 70 5.03 14.62 -0.67
N ALA A 71 4.69 13.40 -0.26
CA ALA A 71 3.38 13.09 0.30
C ALA A 71 3.11 13.95 1.53
N ASP A 72 1.90 14.54 1.68
CA ASP A 72 1.56 15.32 2.88
C ASP A 72 1.51 14.42 4.12
N SER A 73 0.87 13.24 3.97
CA SER A 73 0.82 12.17 4.96
C SER A 73 0.84 10.80 4.27
N LEU A 74 1.10 9.75 5.04
CA LEU A 74 1.09 8.37 4.55
C LEU A 74 0.18 7.53 5.44
N GLY A 75 -0.76 6.81 4.82
CA GLY A 75 -1.50 5.75 5.49
C GLY A 75 -0.68 4.46 5.50
N ARG A 76 -0.80 3.67 6.57
CA ARG A 76 -0.20 2.35 6.67
C ARG A 76 -1.22 1.36 7.21
N TRP A 77 -1.47 0.29 6.46
CA TRP A 77 -2.36 -0.78 6.86
C TRP A 77 -1.77 -2.13 6.49
N THR A 78 -2.18 -3.17 7.22
CA THR A 78 -1.79 -4.55 6.91
C THR A 78 -2.81 -5.16 5.95
N MET A 79 -2.33 -5.96 5.00
CA MET A 79 -3.20 -6.75 4.12
C MET A 79 -3.56 -8.05 4.83
N PHE A 80 -4.81 -8.17 5.25
CA PHE A 80 -5.38 -9.40 5.77
C PHE A 80 -6.15 -10.11 4.68
N ASP A 81 -6.03 -11.43 4.63
CA ASP A 81 -6.97 -12.28 3.92
C ASP A 81 -7.97 -12.88 4.91
N ARG A 82 -8.99 -13.55 4.38
CA ARG A 82 -9.86 -14.42 5.16
C ARG A 82 -9.95 -15.77 4.45
N PRO A 83 -10.08 -16.87 5.20
CA PRO A 83 -10.34 -18.17 4.60
C PRO A 83 -11.56 -18.08 3.67
N PRO A 84 -11.50 -18.71 2.48
CA PRO A 84 -12.62 -18.67 1.55
C PRO A 84 -13.84 -19.35 2.15
N ASN A 85 -14.99 -18.67 2.08
CA ASN A 85 -16.27 -19.25 2.50
C ASN A 85 -16.70 -20.35 1.51
N ARG A 86 -17.17 -21.48 2.04
CA ARG A 86 -17.69 -22.59 1.20
C ARG A 86 -19.02 -22.25 0.54
N ALA A 87 -19.81 -21.36 1.15
CA ALA A 87 -21.06 -20.85 0.62
C ALA A 87 -21.23 -19.40 1.05
N TRP A 88 -21.76 -18.58 0.15
CA TRP A 88 -22.07 -17.16 0.37
C TRP A 88 -23.55 -16.92 0.65
N VAL A 89 -24.37 -17.97 0.71
CA VAL A 89 -25.82 -17.86 0.89
C VAL A 89 -26.27 -18.89 1.93
N SER A 90 -27.11 -18.45 2.85
CA SER A 90 -27.82 -19.32 3.80
C SER A 90 -29.28 -18.90 3.89
N GLY A 91 -30.17 -19.72 3.29
CA GLY A 91 -31.58 -19.38 3.16
C GLY A 91 -31.78 -18.13 2.30
N CYS A 92 -32.32 -17.06 2.89
CA CYS A 92 -32.56 -15.77 2.23
C CYS A 92 -31.50 -14.71 2.56
N ALA A 93 -30.39 -15.08 3.21
CA ALA A 93 -29.28 -14.18 3.53
C ALA A 93 -28.06 -14.48 2.66
N VAL A 94 -27.36 -13.42 2.25
CA VAL A 94 -26.12 -13.41 1.46
C VAL A 94 -25.02 -12.76 2.30
#